data_AF-A0A6A6HKJ7-F1
#
_entry.id   AF-A0A6A6HKJ7-F1
#
_cell.length_a   1.000
_cell.length_b   1.000
_cell.length_c   1.000
_cell.angle_alpha   90.00
_cell.angle_beta   90.00
_cell.angle_gamma   90.00
#
_symmetry.space_group_name_H-M   'P 1'
#
loop_
_entity.id
_entity.type
_entity.pdbx_description
1 polymer ?
#
loop_
_entity_poly.entity_id
_entity_poly.type
_entity_poly.pdbx_seq_one_letter_code
_entity_poly.pdbx_strand_id
1 'polypeptide(L)'
;MDRVTEQLDHEAEGPENLQFNIASTTSFDKYPAKQHAKRVAQKLGVSQGLVYLPGAETVLLEDSDQAQPFRQRRYFYYLSGVDEPDCHLTYDIELDELILYVPEYSLRSIIYNGRGPNVVDALERYDIDNAHYASDLSKDVKKWTRKHPIGKIYILHPSQTIHLEDNEDDEHDQFDDKRLQRAIDLARMIKDPHEIDMIKKANDISANAHRRVLQEIGSLSNEREVEAIFRRECMFEGAKHQAYKVIAASGKNAATLHYVQNDEPLKGRQLMCLDAGCEWNCYASDVTRTFPLSAQWPSREAEDIYNLVLKMQESCISKLKPGTRFLELNTHAHVIAIEGLLELGILQNGSPLEILMAGTSTAFLPHGLGHHIGLEVHDVSVNPTSESRDDVERVLDGVAPETYFHLVQGALQAGKAAHAALLDPNAPELEAGMVVTVEPGIYFSRFALEELFLKHPVHSKFINKDALARYYPVGGVRIEDDILITRKGFENLTTAPKGDAMFQFLLGGGPPPRLHRRPKRRQGVDPLPEIKKKQQSLWEAFGVEVKPEEKVVKMNREKAQMTIEEALKRLEKLRMEEEKRASSS
;
A
#
# COMPACT_ATOMS: atom_id res chain seq x y z
N MET A 1 43.08 -22.59 -16.47
CA MET A 1 44.54 -22.43 -16.38
C MET A 1 44.83 -21.89 -14.98
N ASP A 2 44.74 -22.64 -13.90
CA ASP A 2 45.21 -24.00 -13.60
C ASP A 2 45.03 -25.08 -14.68
N ARG A 3 46.12 -25.82 -14.89
CA ARG A 3 46.25 -26.96 -15.80
C ARG A 3 46.18 -28.23 -14.96
N VAL A 4 45.10 -28.99 -15.11
CA VAL A 4 45.16 -30.45 -15.04
C VAL A 4 44.29 -30.97 -16.19
N THR A 5 44.96 -31.60 -17.14
CA THR A 5 44.41 -32.36 -18.26
C THR A 5 44.01 -33.74 -17.77
N GLU A 6 42.76 -34.14 -18.02
CA GLU A 6 42.42 -35.55 -18.24
C GLU A 6 41.31 -35.67 -19.30
N GLN A 7 41.72 -36.29 -20.41
CA GLN A 7 40.93 -37.03 -21.40
C GLN A 7 40.08 -38.12 -20.70
N LEU A 8 38.93 -38.63 -21.13
CA LEU A 8 38.11 -38.68 -22.34
C LEU A 8 36.74 -39.21 -21.86
N ASP A 9 35.65 -38.85 -22.53
CA ASP A 9 34.72 -39.84 -23.10
C ASP A 9 33.65 -39.13 -23.94
N HIS A 10 33.63 -39.49 -25.23
CA HIS A 10 32.63 -39.10 -26.20
C HIS A 10 31.56 -40.19 -26.27
N GLU A 11 30.33 -39.87 -25.89
CA GLU A 11 29.14 -40.50 -26.46
C GLU A 11 28.20 -39.39 -26.95
N ALA A 12 27.78 -39.53 -28.20
CA ALA A 12 26.98 -38.59 -28.95
C ALA A 12 25.48 -38.83 -28.72
N GLU A 13 24.67 -37.76 -28.68
CA GLU A 13 23.34 -37.69 -29.35
C GLU A 13 22.61 -36.36 -29.09
N GLY A 14 22.13 -35.72 -30.17
CA GLY A 14 21.07 -34.70 -30.15
C GLY A 14 21.46 -33.30 -30.66
N PRO A 15 20.67 -32.65 -31.56
CA PRO A 15 20.94 -31.29 -31.99
C PRO A 15 20.65 -30.33 -30.84
N GLU A 16 21.70 -29.75 -30.27
CA GLU A 16 21.59 -28.65 -29.32
C GLU A 16 20.82 -27.51 -29.98
N ASN A 17 19.70 -27.14 -29.37
CA ASN A 17 19.10 -25.83 -29.56
C ASN A 17 20.19 -24.79 -29.23
N LEU A 18 20.71 -24.12 -30.26
CA LEU A 18 21.49 -22.90 -30.12
C LEU A 18 20.61 -21.84 -29.45
N GLN A 19 20.57 -21.86 -28.11
CA GLN A 19 20.17 -20.70 -27.32
C GLN A 19 21.32 -19.70 -27.42
N PHE A 20 21.14 -18.71 -28.27
CA PHE A 20 21.94 -17.49 -28.23
C PHE A 20 21.66 -16.78 -26.91
N ASN A 21 22.44 -17.10 -25.87
CA ASN A 21 22.59 -16.21 -24.73
C ASN A 21 23.45 -15.04 -25.19
N ILE A 22 22.80 -14.02 -25.75
CA ILE A 22 23.41 -12.69 -25.87
C ILE A 22 23.42 -12.12 -24.45
N ALA A 23 24.48 -12.43 -23.71
CA ALA A 23 24.84 -11.61 -22.57
C ALA A 23 25.35 -10.27 -23.13
N SER A 24 24.44 -9.30 -23.26
CA SER A 24 24.81 -7.90 -23.44
C SER A 24 25.52 -7.47 -22.16
N THR A 25 26.84 -7.33 -22.21
CA THR A 25 27.64 -6.82 -21.10
C THR A 25 27.65 -5.29 -21.03
N THR A 26 26.84 -4.57 -21.82
CA THR A 26 26.63 -3.11 -21.70
C THR A 26 25.43 -2.63 -22.54
N SER A 27 24.23 -2.69 -21.99
CA SER A 27 23.23 -1.63 -22.17
C SER A 27 22.76 -1.27 -20.76
N PHE A 28 22.81 0.00 -20.37
CA PHE A 28 22.05 0.40 -19.18
C PHE A 28 20.59 0.05 -19.46
N ASP A 29 19.99 -0.84 -18.67
CA ASP A 29 18.56 -1.12 -18.79
C ASP A 29 17.84 0.19 -18.48
N LYS A 30 17.40 0.87 -19.56
CA LYS A 30 16.66 2.11 -19.47
C LYS A 30 15.35 1.84 -18.72
N TYR A 31 14.84 2.87 -18.05
CA TYR A 31 13.47 2.84 -17.53
C TYR A 31 12.50 2.46 -18.66
N PRO A 32 11.58 1.51 -18.48
CA PRO A 32 10.74 0.94 -19.56
C PRO A 32 9.55 1.84 -19.96
N ALA A 33 9.81 3.12 -20.21
CA ALA A 33 8.82 4.15 -20.55
C ALA A 33 7.94 3.75 -21.74
N LYS A 34 8.53 3.20 -22.81
CA LYS A 34 7.79 2.82 -24.00
C LYS A 34 6.79 1.70 -23.74
N GLN A 35 7.20 0.71 -22.96
CA GLN A 35 6.33 -0.38 -22.52
C GLN A 35 5.18 0.16 -21.66
N HIS A 36 5.45 1.09 -20.74
CA HIS A 36 4.44 1.71 -19.90
C HIS A 36 3.40 2.49 -20.73
N ALA A 37 3.85 3.29 -21.70
CA ALA A 37 2.97 4.01 -22.62
C ALA A 37 2.02 3.07 -23.39
N LYS A 38 2.54 1.93 -23.87
CA LYS A 38 1.74 0.87 -24.51
C LYS A 38 0.72 0.26 -23.56
N ARG A 39 1.11 -0.06 -22.32
CA ARG A 39 0.19 -0.59 -21.29
C ARG A 39 -0.95 0.40 -21.03
N VAL A 40 -0.65 1.69 -20.96
CA VAL A 40 -1.64 2.75 -20.74
C VAL A 40 -2.60 2.86 -21.91
N ALA A 41 -2.12 2.86 -23.16
CA ALA A 41 -3.00 2.87 -24.34
C ALA A 41 -3.94 1.65 -24.39
N GLN A 42 -3.43 0.46 -24.02
CA GLN A 42 -4.26 -0.74 -23.90
C GLN A 42 -5.36 -0.58 -22.83
N LYS A 43 -5.04 0.00 -21.66
CA LYS A 43 -6.02 0.27 -20.59
C LYS A 43 -7.01 1.37 -20.95
N LEU A 44 -6.60 2.33 -21.78
CA LEU A 44 -7.45 3.39 -22.31
C LEU A 44 -8.49 2.86 -23.30
N GLY A 45 -8.19 1.73 -23.96
CA GLY A 45 -9.12 1.02 -24.83
C GLY A 45 -9.35 1.72 -26.18
N VAL A 46 -8.33 2.41 -26.70
CA VAL A 46 -8.38 3.17 -27.95
C VAL A 46 -7.22 2.81 -28.86
N SER A 47 -7.40 2.97 -30.18
CA SER A 47 -6.37 2.67 -31.18
C SER A 47 -5.69 3.92 -31.78
N GLN A 48 -6.16 5.12 -31.42
CA GLN A 48 -5.65 6.40 -31.91
C GLN A 48 -5.83 7.48 -30.83
N GLY A 49 -5.06 8.55 -30.96
CA GLY A 49 -5.09 9.72 -30.06
C GLY A 49 -3.71 10.02 -29.49
N LEU A 50 -3.60 11.19 -28.85
CA LEU A 50 -2.35 11.68 -28.29
C LEU A 50 -2.47 11.73 -26.77
N VAL A 51 -1.63 11.00 -26.04
CA VAL A 51 -1.49 11.21 -24.60
C VAL A 51 -0.56 12.38 -24.39
N TYR A 52 -0.93 13.34 -23.55
CA TYR A 52 -0.07 14.45 -23.13
C TYR A 52 0.03 14.50 -21.61
N LEU A 53 1.28 14.57 -21.11
CA LEU A 53 1.58 14.72 -19.70
C LEU A 53 2.66 15.80 -19.50
N PRO A 54 2.34 16.90 -18.79
CA PRO A 54 3.34 17.83 -18.30
C PRO A 54 4.03 17.28 -17.04
N GLY A 55 5.35 17.36 -17.00
CA GLY A 55 6.15 17.13 -15.80
C GLY A 55 5.92 18.20 -14.72
N ALA A 56 6.59 18.04 -13.59
CA ALA A 56 6.62 19.04 -12.54
C ALA A 56 7.49 20.23 -12.99
N GLU A 57 6.99 21.43 -12.75
CA GLU A 57 7.70 22.67 -13.07
C GLU A 57 8.62 23.07 -11.92
N THR A 58 9.68 23.82 -12.24
CA THR A 58 10.49 24.50 -11.24
C THR A 58 9.68 25.63 -10.61
N VAL A 59 9.36 25.49 -9.32
CA VAL A 59 8.63 26.50 -8.54
C VAL A 59 9.56 27.12 -7.51
N LEU A 60 9.56 28.44 -7.41
CA LEU A 60 10.30 29.16 -6.37
C LEU A 60 9.47 29.29 -5.09
N LEU A 61 10.15 29.41 -3.94
CA LEU A 61 9.51 29.84 -2.71
C LEU A 61 8.96 31.26 -2.90
N GLU A 62 7.82 31.55 -2.26
CA GLU A 62 7.20 32.88 -2.31
C GLU A 62 8.21 33.96 -1.91
N ASP A 63 8.32 35.00 -2.75
CA ASP A 63 9.25 36.12 -2.59
C ASP A 63 10.75 35.73 -2.43
N SER A 64 11.17 34.58 -2.99
CA SER A 64 12.54 34.07 -2.92
C SER A 64 13.06 33.58 -4.27
N ASP A 65 14.38 33.65 -4.46
CA ASP A 65 15.09 33.02 -5.59
C ASP A 65 15.43 31.55 -5.33
N GLN A 66 15.06 31.01 -4.17
CA GLN A 66 15.25 29.61 -3.81
C GLN A 66 14.13 28.73 -4.37
N ALA A 67 14.50 27.69 -5.12
CA ALA A 67 13.57 26.68 -5.58
C ALA A 67 12.97 25.87 -4.42
N GLN A 68 11.68 25.56 -4.52
CA GLN A 68 11.04 24.56 -3.68
C GLN A 68 11.72 23.19 -3.91
N PRO A 69 11.76 22.31 -2.89
CA PRO A 69 12.22 20.94 -3.09
C PRO A 69 11.45 20.27 -4.23
N PHE A 70 12.18 19.88 -5.27
CA PHE A 70 11.60 19.26 -6.46
C PHE A 70 11.08 17.86 -6.15
N ARG A 71 9.88 17.54 -6.66
CA ARG A 71 9.33 16.18 -6.71
C ARG A 71 8.55 16.03 -8.01
N GLN A 72 8.92 15.05 -8.83
CA GLN A 72 8.27 14.80 -10.11
C GLN A 72 6.83 14.29 -9.95
N ARG A 73 5.97 14.65 -10.91
CA ARG A 73 4.62 14.10 -11.04
C ARG A 73 4.68 12.61 -11.37
N ARG A 74 4.10 11.75 -10.53
CA ARG A 74 4.20 10.29 -10.70
C ARG A 74 3.57 9.73 -11.97
N TYR A 75 2.51 10.35 -12.48
CA TYR A 75 1.92 9.94 -13.76
C TYR A 75 2.84 10.26 -14.94
N PHE A 76 3.50 11.43 -14.92
CA PHE A 76 4.52 11.78 -15.92
C PHE A 76 5.72 10.84 -15.82
N TYR A 77 6.28 10.68 -14.62
CA TYR A 77 7.41 9.77 -14.36
C TYR A 77 7.08 8.35 -14.82
N TYR A 78 5.86 7.87 -14.58
CA TYR A 78 5.45 6.54 -14.99
C TYR A 78 5.63 6.31 -16.51
N LEU A 79 5.36 7.30 -17.36
CA LEU A 79 5.48 7.15 -18.81
C LEU A 79 6.83 7.63 -19.38
N SER A 80 7.71 8.24 -18.57
CA SER A 80 8.96 8.84 -19.08
C SER A 80 10.23 8.32 -18.40
N GLY A 81 10.17 7.99 -17.10
CA GLY A 81 11.34 7.77 -16.25
C GLY A 81 12.15 9.03 -15.93
N VAL A 82 11.65 10.21 -16.33
CA VAL A 82 12.36 11.49 -16.27
C VAL A 82 12.11 12.15 -14.92
N ASP A 83 13.17 12.42 -14.16
CA ASP A 83 13.14 13.12 -12.86
C ASP A 83 13.76 14.52 -12.93
N GLU A 84 13.73 15.14 -14.12
CA GLU A 84 14.07 16.55 -14.33
C GLU A 84 12.81 17.44 -14.41
N PRO A 85 12.90 18.70 -13.96
CA PRO A 85 11.79 19.64 -14.05
C PRO A 85 11.56 20.12 -15.47
N ASP A 86 10.42 20.78 -15.67
CA ASP A 86 10.11 21.59 -16.87
C ASP A 86 10.11 20.77 -18.18
N CYS A 87 9.91 19.46 -18.08
CA CYS A 87 9.81 18.54 -19.20
C CYS A 87 8.34 18.22 -19.53
N HIS A 88 8.07 17.86 -20.78
CA HIS A 88 6.75 17.43 -21.25
C HIS A 88 6.85 16.13 -22.03
N LEU A 89 5.77 15.35 -22.09
CA LEU A 89 5.73 14.08 -22.79
C LEU A 89 4.49 13.98 -23.65
N THR A 90 4.66 13.54 -24.90
CA THR A 90 3.56 13.12 -25.75
C THR A 90 3.74 11.67 -26.20
N TYR A 91 2.64 10.92 -26.26
CA TYR A 91 2.62 9.59 -26.86
C TYR A 91 1.51 9.49 -27.90
N ASP A 92 1.89 9.35 -29.17
CA ASP A 92 0.98 9.05 -30.26
C ASP A 92 0.67 7.55 -30.25
N ILE A 93 -0.60 7.22 -29.98
CA ILE A 93 -1.05 5.84 -29.81
C ILE A 93 -1.05 5.08 -31.15
N GLU A 94 -1.39 5.75 -32.25
CA GLU A 94 -1.52 5.12 -33.56
C GLU A 94 -0.14 4.88 -34.18
N LEU A 95 0.73 5.89 -34.11
CA LEU A 95 2.09 5.80 -34.61
C LEU A 95 3.01 5.00 -33.70
N ASP A 96 2.57 4.72 -32.46
CA ASP A 96 3.41 4.18 -31.41
C ASP A 96 4.70 5.02 -31.31
N GLU A 97 4.56 6.33 -31.05
CA GLU A 97 5.68 7.28 -30.99
C GLU A 97 5.65 8.07 -29.68
N LEU A 98 6.71 7.94 -28.86
CA LEU A 98 6.88 8.56 -27.55
C LEU A 98 7.94 9.67 -27.67
N ILE A 99 7.52 10.92 -27.45
CA ILE A 99 8.35 12.10 -27.61
C ILE A 99 8.50 12.83 -26.28
N LEU A 100 9.75 13.05 -25.85
CA LEU A 100 10.09 13.86 -24.69
C LEU A 100 10.45 15.29 -25.13
N TYR A 101 9.89 16.29 -24.48
CA TYR A 101 10.26 17.69 -24.68
C TYR A 101 11.04 18.17 -23.47
N VAL A 102 12.31 18.53 -23.68
CA VAL A 102 13.22 18.99 -22.63
C VAL A 102 13.35 20.53 -22.65
N PRO A 103 13.59 21.18 -21.50
CA PRO A 103 13.75 22.63 -21.46
C PRO A 103 15.02 23.10 -22.19
N GLU A 104 14.99 24.32 -22.72
CA GLU A 104 16.17 25.00 -23.23
C GLU A 104 16.94 25.69 -22.10
N TYR A 105 18.26 25.45 -22.04
CA TYR A 105 19.11 26.08 -21.04
C TYR A 105 19.95 27.19 -21.66
N SER A 106 19.78 28.42 -21.15
CA SER A 106 20.69 29.53 -21.48
C SER A 106 22.11 29.26 -20.97
N LEU A 107 23.12 29.83 -21.63
CA LEU A 107 24.52 29.76 -21.15
C LEU A 107 24.66 30.20 -19.70
N ARG A 108 23.89 31.20 -19.27
CA ARG A 108 23.83 31.64 -17.88
C ARG A 108 23.31 30.52 -16.98
N SER A 109 22.17 29.91 -17.29
CA SER A 109 21.63 28.80 -16.48
C SER A 109 22.63 27.65 -16.34
N ILE A 110 23.32 27.29 -17.43
CA ILE A 110 24.34 26.24 -17.42
C ILE A 110 25.50 26.56 -16.47
N ILE A 111 25.97 27.82 -16.44
CA ILE A 111 27.06 28.25 -15.55
C ILE A 111 26.64 28.18 -14.07
N TYR A 112 25.40 28.54 -13.75
CA TYR A 112 24.94 28.66 -12.36
C TYR A 112 24.36 27.36 -11.80
N ASN A 113 23.62 26.60 -12.59
CA ASN A 113 22.82 25.46 -12.15
C ASN A 113 23.29 24.13 -12.74
N GLY A 114 24.29 24.15 -13.61
CA GLY A 114 24.65 23.01 -14.45
C GLY A 114 23.72 22.86 -15.65
N ARG A 115 24.04 21.89 -16.51
CA ARG A 115 23.23 21.57 -17.70
C ARG A 115 22.29 20.41 -17.36
N GLY A 116 20.99 20.58 -17.61
CA GLY A 116 20.07 19.45 -17.71
C GLY A 116 20.25 18.66 -19.02
N PRO A 117 19.43 17.64 -19.28
CA PRO A 117 19.49 16.89 -20.52
C PRO A 117 19.16 17.81 -21.71
N ASN A 118 19.98 17.76 -22.76
CA ASN A 118 19.56 18.25 -24.07
C ASN A 118 18.87 17.12 -24.87
N VAL A 119 18.41 17.42 -26.08
CA VAL A 119 17.75 16.44 -26.97
C VAL A 119 18.60 15.17 -27.20
N VAL A 120 19.91 15.31 -27.37
CA VAL A 120 20.80 14.15 -27.60
C VAL A 120 20.95 13.33 -26.32
N ASP A 121 21.15 13.98 -25.17
CA ASP A 121 21.23 13.29 -23.88
C ASP A 121 19.93 12.56 -23.57
N ALA A 122 18.77 13.16 -23.90
CA ALA A 122 17.46 12.58 -23.67
C ALA A 122 17.29 11.26 -24.46
N LEU A 123 17.65 11.24 -25.73
CA LEU A 123 17.63 10.03 -26.57
C LEU A 123 18.58 8.94 -26.07
N GLU A 124 19.72 9.33 -25.51
CA GLU A 124 20.68 8.39 -24.93
C GLU A 124 20.19 7.80 -23.60
N ARG A 125 19.58 8.62 -22.74
CA ARG A 125 19.21 8.25 -21.36
C ARG A 125 17.85 7.57 -21.24
N TYR A 126 16.85 8.06 -21.97
CA TYR A 126 15.46 7.66 -21.78
C TYR A 126 14.98 6.70 -22.87
N ASP A 127 14.00 5.86 -22.54
CA ASP A 127 13.36 4.92 -23.46
C ASP A 127 12.23 5.62 -24.24
N ILE A 128 12.66 6.45 -25.19
CA ILE A 128 11.82 7.33 -26.01
C ILE A 128 12.23 7.21 -27.49
N ASP A 129 11.32 7.51 -28.41
CA ASP A 129 11.59 7.45 -29.84
C ASP A 129 12.20 8.75 -30.38
N ASN A 130 11.79 9.88 -29.82
CA ASN A 130 12.27 11.19 -30.23
C ASN A 130 12.34 12.17 -29.04
N ALA A 131 13.13 13.23 -29.17
CA ALA A 131 13.17 14.31 -28.20
C ALA A 131 13.26 15.67 -28.88
N HIS A 132 12.46 16.64 -28.42
CA HIS A 132 12.46 18.02 -28.92
C HIS A 132 12.66 19.00 -27.75
N TYR A 133 12.72 20.30 -28.03
CA TYR A 133 12.71 21.32 -26.99
C TYR A 133 11.26 21.65 -26.57
N ALA A 134 11.06 22.02 -25.30
CA ALA A 134 9.75 22.40 -24.76
C ALA A 134 9.07 23.53 -25.56
N SER A 135 9.87 24.42 -26.16
CA SER A 135 9.42 25.49 -27.06
C SER A 135 8.73 24.98 -28.34
N ASP A 136 9.01 23.77 -28.79
CA ASP A 136 8.39 23.17 -29.99
C ASP A 136 7.04 22.47 -29.70
N LEU A 137 6.69 22.23 -28.43
CA LEU A 137 5.52 21.44 -28.02
C LEU A 137 4.21 21.93 -28.64
N SER A 138 3.89 23.23 -28.51
CA SER A 138 2.63 23.79 -29.00
C SER A 138 2.52 23.65 -30.53
N LYS A 139 3.63 23.86 -31.24
CA LYS A 139 3.71 23.71 -32.69
C LYS A 139 3.52 22.26 -33.14
N ASP A 140 4.15 21.31 -32.46
CA ASP A 140 4.07 19.89 -32.79
C ASP A 140 2.68 19.33 -32.53
N VAL A 141 2.08 19.68 -31.39
CA VAL A 141 0.71 19.26 -31.06
C VAL A 141 -0.28 19.88 -32.04
N LYS A 142 -0.14 21.15 -32.41
CA LYS A 142 -0.98 21.79 -33.45
C LYS A 142 -0.85 21.12 -34.81
N LYS A 143 0.37 20.69 -35.18
CA LYS A 143 0.59 19.92 -36.41
C LYS A 143 -0.09 18.55 -36.33
N TRP A 144 -0.08 17.92 -35.16
CA TRP A 144 -0.77 16.67 -34.90
C TRP A 144 -2.30 16.82 -35.00
N THR A 145 -2.89 17.84 -34.36
CA THR A 145 -4.35 18.05 -34.39
C THR A 145 -4.90 18.32 -35.79
N ARG A 146 -4.14 19.05 -36.62
CA ARG A 146 -4.49 19.27 -38.05
C ARG A 146 -4.51 17.99 -38.88
N LYS A 147 -3.66 17.02 -38.53
CA LYS A 147 -3.62 15.70 -39.20
C LYS A 147 -4.70 14.75 -38.67
N HIS A 148 -5.12 14.93 -37.42
CA HIS A 148 -6.09 14.08 -36.74
C HIS A 148 -7.29 14.91 -36.26
N PRO A 149 -8.15 15.42 -37.18
CA PRO A 149 -9.23 16.34 -36.83
C PRO A 149 -10.30 15.73 -35.90
N ILE A 150 -10.39 14.39 -35.84
CA ILE A 150 -11.27 13.65 -34.92
C ILE A 150 -10.50 13.01 -33.75
N GLY A 151 -9.17 13.15 -33.73
CA GLY A 151 -8.30 12.58 -32.71
C GLY A 151 -8.45 13.35 -31.39
N LYS A 152 -8.52 12.62 -30.28
CA LYS A 152 -8.57 13.20 -28.93
C LYS A 152 -7.17 13.32 -28.34
N ILE A 153 -6.93 14.38 -27.59
CA ILE A 153 -5.75 14.55 -26.73
C ILE A 153 -6.15 14.17 -25.31
N TYR A 154 -5.57 13.10 -24.80
CA TYR A 154 -5.81 12.59 -23.46
C TYR A 154 -4.90 13.31 -22.47
N ILE A 155 -5.50 13.92 -21.46
CA ILE A 155 -4.83 14.66 -20.38
C ILE A 155 -5.35 14.19 -19.01
N LEU A 156 -4.67 14.52 -17.92
CA LEU A 156 -5.16 14.15 -16.58
C LEU A 156 -6.17 15.16 -16.05
N HIS A 157 -5.94 16.45 -16.27
CA HIS A 157 -6.75 17.53 -15.70
C HIS A 157 -6.93 18.66 -16.71
N PRO A 158 -8.06 19.38 -16.70
CA PRO A 158 -8.27 20.57 -17.54
C PRO A 158 -7.20 21.65 -17.37
N SER A 159 -6.59 21.77 -16.18
CA SER A 159 -5.48 22.71 -15.93
C SER A 159 -4.16 22.31 -16.59
N GLN A 160 -4.10 21.13 -17.21
CA GLN A 160 -2.95 20.60 -17.92
C GLN A 160 -3.18 20.60 -19.44
N THR A 161 -4.09 21.43 -19.96
CA THR A 161 -4.20 21.63 -21.41
C THR A 161 -2.96 22.36 -21.95
N ILE A 162 -2.67 22.13 -23.23
CA ILE A 162 -1.63 22.89 -23.93
C ILE A 162 -2.30 24.11 -24.53
N HIS A 163 -1.73 25.30 -24.29
CA HIS A 163 -2.16 26.50 -24.97
C HIS A 163 -1.72 26.45 -26.44
N LEU A 164 -2.69 26.41 -27.36
CA LEU A 164 -2.45 26.49 -28.80
C LEU A 164 -2.82 27.93 -29.22
N GLU A 165 -1.83 28.76 -29.55
CA GLU A 165 -1.95 30.23 -29.65
C GLU A 165 -2.93 30.80 -30.71
N ASP A 166 -3.85 30.02 -31.33
CA ASP A 166 -4.67 30.48 -32.46
C ASP A 166 -6.14 29.95 -32.53
N ASN A 167 -6.72 29.27 -31.52
CA ASN A 167 -8.09 28.72 -31.64
C ASN A 167 -8.99 29.02 -30.43
N GLU A 168 -9.63 30.19 -30.38
CA GLU A 168 -10.51 30.55 -29.25
C GLU A 168 -11.88 29.84 -29.25
N ASP A 169 -12.31 29.18 -30.34
CA ASP A 169 -13.72 28.77 -30.50
C ASP A 169 -14.03 27.24 -30.60
N ASP A 170 -13.04 26.34 -30.76
CA ASP A 170 -13.29 24.88 -31.00
C ASP A 170 -12.48 23.91 -30.09
N GLU A 171 -11.69 24.41 -29.13
CA GLU A 171 -10.71 23.58 -28.39
C GLU A 171 -11.31 22.58 -27.38
N HIS A 172 -12.51 22.82 -26.86
CA HIS A 172 -13.04 22.01 -25.75
C HIS A 172 -13.45 20.59 -26.14
N ASP A 173 -13.78 20.30 -27.40
CA ASP A 173 -14.11 18.93 -27.80
C ASP A 173 -12.85 18.09 -28.06
N GLN A 174 -11.67 18.67 -28.29
CA GLN A 174 -10.49 17.87 -28.65
C GLN A 174 -9.79 17.21 -27.45
N PHE A 175 -9.97 17.73 -26.24
CA PHE A 175 -9.35 17.18 -25.03
C PHE A 175 -10.26 16.18 -24.29
N ASP A 176 -9.65 15.12 -23.77
CA ASP A 176 -10.30 14.17 -22.86
C ASP A 176 -9.53 14.10 -21.54
N ASP A 177 -10.14 14.63 -20.49
CA ASP A 177 -9.63 14.67 -19.12
C ASP A 177 -10.25 13.60 -18.21
N LYS A 178 -11.08 12.71 -18.76
CA LYS A 178 -11.91 11.76 -17.98
C LYS A 178 -11.32 10.36 -17.95
N ARG A 179 -10.65 9.95 -19.03
CA ARG A 179 -10.25 8.54 -19.23
C ARG A 179 -8.80 8.23 -18.86
N LEU A 180 -7.88 9.19 -19.03
CA LEU A 180 -6.44 8.92 -18.92
C LEU A 180 -6.02 8.49 -17.52
N GLN A 181 -6.50 9.18 -16.48
CA GLN A 181 -6.11 8.89 -15.09
C GLN A 181 -6.43 7.43 -14.73
N ARG A 182 -7.67 6.98 -14.99
CA ARG A 182 -8.09 5.60 -14.73
C ARG A 182 -7.24 4.59 -15.50
N ALA A 183 -6.89 4.88 -16.75
CA ALA A 183 -6.06 3.99 -17.57
C ALA A 183 -4.64 3.84 -16.99
N ILE A 184 -4.05 4.95 -16.53
CA ILE A 184 -2.74 4.92 -15.87
C ILE A 184 -2.81 4.23 -14.51
N ASP A 185 -3.87 4.45 -13.72
CA ASP A 185 -4.06 3.78 -12.43
C ASP A 185 -4.13 2.26 -12.59
N LEU A 186 -4.92 1.79 -13.56
CA LEU A 186 -5.01 0.36 -13.91
C LEU A 186 -3.67 -0.23 -14.37
N ALA A 187 -2.80 0.56 -15.00
CA ALA A 187 -1.48 0.12 -15.43
C ALA A 187 -0.50 0.05 -14.25
N ARG A 188 -0.46 1.09 -13.41
CA ARG A 188 0.42 1.20 -12.22
C ARG A 188 0.07 0.23 -11.10
N MET A 189 -1.19 -0.20 -11.02
CA MET A 189 -1.62 -1.16 -10.00
C MET A 189 -0.90 -2.52 -10.14
N ILE A 190 -0.51 -2.90 -11.37
CA ILE A 190 0.23 -4.13 -11.67
C ILE A 190 1.67 -3.79 -12.06
N LYS A 191 2.61 -4.10 -11.17
CA LYS A 191 4.02 -3.77 -11.33
C LYS A 191 4.67 -4.73 -12.32
N ASP A 192 5.47 -4.17 -13.22
CA ASP A 192 6.35 -4.96 -14.07
C ASP A 192 7.68 -5.29 -13.36
N PRO A 193 8.57 -6.10 -13.97
CA PRO A 193 9.82 -6.48 -13.33
C PRO A 193 10.72 -5.31 -12.91
N HIS A 194 10.80 -4.23 -13.70
CA HIS A 194 11.61 -3.07 -13.37
C HIS A 194 11.06 -2.36 -12.13
N GLU A 195 9.73 -2.17 -12.08
CA GLU A 195 9.05 -1.55 -10.94
C GLU A 195 9.26 -2.38 -9.66
N ILE A 196 9.15 -3.71 -9.75
CA ILE A 196 9.38 -4.63 -8.63
C ILE A 196 10.82 -4.51 -8.13
N ASP A 197 11.81 -4.44 -9.02
CA ASP A 197 13.22 -4.32 -8.64
C ASP A 197 13.52 -2.99 -7.94
N MET A 198 12.87 -1.89 -8.36
CA MET A 198 13.00 -0.60 -7.67
C MET A 198 12.38 -0.62 -6.27
N ILE A 199 11.19 -1.23 -6.10
CA ILE A 199 10.55 -1.39 -4.78
C ILE A 199 11.37 -2.31 -3.88
N LYS A 200 11.94 -3.40 -4.42
CA LYS A 200 12.88 -4.27 -3.70
C LYS A 200 14.10 -3.50 -3.23
N LYS A 201 14.70 -2.68 -4.09
CA LYS A 201 15.85 -1.84 -3.72
C LYS A 201 15.50 -0.85 -2.61
N ALA A 202 14.34 -0.20 -2.68
CA ALA A 202 13.85 0.67 -1.60
C ALA A 202 13.67 -0.11 -0.29
N ASN A 203 13.07 -1.30 -0.34
CA ASN A 203 12.89 -2.19 0.82
C ASN A 203 14.22 -2.61 1.45
N ASP A 204 15.22 -2.97 0.66
CA ASP A 204 16.53 -3.40 1.16
C ASP A 204 17.23 -2.26 1.92
N ILE A 205 17.21 -1.04 1.36
CA ILE A 205 17.77 0.14 1.99
C ILE A 205 17.02 0.46 3.30
N SER A 206 15.70 0.49 3.26
CA SER A 206 14.86 0.73 4.45
C SER A 206 15.10 -0.34 5.52
N ALA A 207 15.23 -1.61 5.13
CA ALA A 207 15.53 -2.69 6.07
C ALA A 207 16.91 -2.55 6.73
N ASN A 208 17.92 -2.09 6.00
CA ASN A 208 19.23 -1.76 6.57
C ASN A 208 19.14 -0.59 7.55
N ALA A 209 18.38 0.46 7.21
CA ALA A 209 18.14 1.59 8.10
C ALA A 209 17.41 1.17 9.40
N HIS A 210 16.38 0.32 9.30
CA HIS A 210 15.72 -0.28 10.47
C HIS A 210 16.69 -1.09 11.34
N ARG A 211 17.55 -1.93 10.72
CA ARG A 211 18.60 -2.69 11.46
C ARG A 211 19.57 -1.75 12.17
N ARG A 212 19.97 -0.66 11.51
CA ARG A 212 20.88 0.33 12.07
C ARG A 212 20.29 1.02 13.29
N VAL A 213 19.01 1.41 13.23
CA VAL A 213 18.30 1.97 14.39
C VAL A 213 18.27 0.98 15.54
N LEU A 214 17.94 -0.29 15.31
CA LEU A 214 17.92 -1.32 16.36
C LEU A 214 19.29 -1.50 17.04
N GLN A 215 20.38 -1.37 16.28
CA GLN A 215 21.74 -1.46 16.83
C GLN A 215 22.11 -0.24 17.70
N GLU A 216 21.60 0.94 17.37
CA GLU A 216 21.98 2.20 18.04
C GLU A 216 20.97 2.65 19.12
N ILE A 217 19.75 2.11 19.17
CA ILE A 217 18.64 2.60 20.02
C ILE A 217 19.01 2.76 21.50
N GLY A 218 19.81 1.84 22.05
CA GLY A 218 20.21 1.87 23.46
C GLY A 218 21.11 3.06 23.84
N SER A 219 21.68 3.75 22.86
CA SER A 219 22.51 4.95 23.04
C SER A 219 21.75 6.26 22.85
N LEU A 220 20.51 6.19 22.36
CA LEU A 220 19.72 7.36 21.99
C LEU A 220 18.91 7.87 23.18
N SER A 221 18.64 9.17 23.17
CA SER A 221 17.95 9.89 24.24
C SER A 221 16.64 10.53 23.77
N ASN A 222 16.44 10.69 22.46
CA ASN A 222 15.31 11.40 21.86
C ASN A 222 14.86 10.78 20.53
N GLU A 223 13.58 10.89 20.21
CA GLU A 223 12.98 10.40 18.95
C GLU A 223 13.65 10.97 17.70
N ARG A 224 14.11 12.24 17.71
CA ARG A 224 14.77 12.86 16.54
C ARG A 224 16.09 12.18 16.17
N GLU A 225 16.77 11.58 17.15
CA GLU A 225 18.02 10.86 16.90
C GLU A 225 17.75 9.56 16.15
N VAL A 226 16.59 8.93 16.40
CA VAL A 226 16.11 7.77 15.66
C VAL A 226 15.82 8.15 14.20
N GLU A 227 15.08 9.24 13.97
CA GLU A 227 14.85 9.77 12.62
C GLU A 227 16.18 10.07 11.91
N ALA A 228 17.12 10.72 12.59
CA ALA A 228 18.40 11.09 12.02
C ALA A 228 19.22 9.86 11.57
N ILE A 229 19.23 8.79 12.38
CA ILE A 229 19.93 7.54 12.05
C ILE A 229 19.29 6.85 10.85
N PHE A 230 17.96 6.76 10.83
CA PHE A 230 17.25 6.15 9.71
C PHE A 230 17.57 6.86 8.40
N ARG A 231 17.42 8.20 8.37
CA ARG A 231 17.69 9.02 7.19
C ARG A 231 19.15 8.99 6.77
N ARG A 232 20.08 8.97 7.73
CA ARG A 232 21.53 8.85 7.47
C ARG A 232 21.84 7.55 6.71
N GLU A 233 21.30 6.43 7.17
CA GLU A 233 21.57 5.12 6.54
C GLU A 233 20.99 5.07 5.12
N CYS A 234 19.74 5.52 4.93
CA CYS A 234 19.15 5.62 3.60
C CYS A 234 20.02 6.45 2.65
N MET A 235 20.51 7.60 3.12
CA MET A 235 21.36 8.50 2.33
C MET A 235 22.72 7.88 1.99
N PHE A 236 23.34 7.13 2.90
CA PHE A 236 24.60 6.42 2.63
C PHE A 236 24.47 5.36 1.54
N GLU A 237 23.30 4.74 1.42
CA GLU A 237 22.99 3.81 0.33
C GLU A 237 22.46 4.48 -0.94
N GLY A 238 22.41 5.82 -0.96
CA GLY A 238 22.04 6.64 -2.11
C GLY A 238 20.58 7.05 -2.18
N ALA A 239 19.71 6.55 -1.30
CA ALA A 239 18.31 6.96 -1.20
C ALA A 239 18.21 8.32 -0.49
N LYS A 240 18.29 9.40 -1.28
CA LYS A 240 18.30 10.79 -0.79
C LYS A 240 16.98 11.21 -0.14
N HIS A 241 15.87 10.60 -0.57
CA HIS A 241 14.53 10.98 -0.18
C HIS A 241 13.85 9.85 0.59
N GLN A 242 13.01 10.23 1.54
CA GLN A 242 12.12 9.31 2.22
C GLN A 242 10.78 9.29 1.46
N ALA A 243 10.11 8.14 1.40
CA ALA A 243 8.83 8.03 0.71
C ALA A 243 7.75 8.89 1.38
N TYR A 244 7.86 9.04 2.71
CA TYR A 244 7.04 9.86 3.59
C TYR A 244 7.89 10.34 4.78
N LYS A 245 7.31 11.20 5.64
CA LYS A 245 8.01 11.66 6.85
C LYS A 245 8.15 10.51 7.83
N VAL A 246 9.36 10.29 8.34
CA VAL A 246 9.64 9.28 9.37
C VAL A 246 8.75 9.50 10.59
N ILE A 247 8.16 8.43 11.09
CA ILE A 247 7.37 8.39 12.32
C ILE A 247 8.20 7.63 13.36
N ALA A 248 8.85 8.35 14.27
CA ALA A 248 9.63 7.78 15.36
C ALA A 248 8.86 7.95 16.67
N ALA A 249 7.85 7.12 16.90
CA ALA A 249 6.86 7.33 17.94
C ALA A 249 7.14 6.47 19.18
N SER A 250 7.60 7.08 20.27
CA SER A 250 7.95 6.37 21.51
C SER A 250 6.81 6.35 22.55
N GLY A 251 6.57 5.19 23.15
CA GLY A 251 5.52 4.98 24.15
C GLY A 251 4.16 5.47 23.66
N LYS A 252 3.49 6.34 24.45
CA LYS A 252 2.16 6.88 24.13
C LYS A 252 2.06 7.57 22.75
N ASN A 253 3.18 8.07 22.19
CA ASN A 253 3.18 8.74 20.90
C ASN A 253 2.83 7.76 19.77
N ALA A 254 3.12 6.48 19.95
CA ALA A 254 2.75 5.42 19.01
C ALA A 254 1.22 5.27 18.85
N ALA A 255 0.41 5.86 19.74
CA ALA A 255 -1.05 5.92 19.59
C ALA A 255 -1.53 7.03 18.63
N THR A 256 -0.62 7.85 18.11
CA THR A 256 -0.88 8.84 17.04
C THR A 256 -0.32 8.29 15.73
N LEU A 257 -1.19 7.88 14.82
CA LEU A 257 -0.82 7.09 13.64
C LEU A 257 0.23 7.76 12.74
N HIS A 258 0.05 9.06 12.46
CA HIS A 258 0.98 9.89 11.65
C HIS A 258 1.77 10.87 12.51
N TYR A 259 2.38 10.38 13.60
CA TYR A 259 3.22 11.19 14.49
C TYR A 259 4.54 11.58 13.80
N VAL A 260 4.80 12.88 13.62
CA VAL A 260 5.99 13.36 12.88
C VAL A 260 6.77 14.45 13.62
N GLN A 261 6.39 14.75 14.87
CA GLN A 261 7.09 15.74 15.68
C GLN A 261 8.47 15.24 16.06
N ASN A 262 8.58 13.93 16.38
CA ASN A 262 9.83 13.21 16.65
C ASN A 262 10.76 13.96 17.62
N ASP A 263 10.24 14.62 18.65
CA ASP A 263 11.03 15.52 19.49
C ASP A 263 10.94 15.20 20.99
N GLU A 264 10.24 14.13 21.38
CA GLU A 264 10.11 13.75 22.78
C GLU A 264 11.28 12.87 23.28
N PRO A 265 11.60 12.94 24.59
CA PRO A 265 12.64 12.11 25.19
C PRO A 265 12.22 10.63 25.31
N LEU A 266 13.17 9.72 25.07
CA LEU A 266 12.98 8.28 25.20
C LEU A 266 12.94 7.80 26.65
N LYS A 267 13.42 8.61 27.60
CA LYS A 267 13.47 8.25 29.02
C LYS A 267 12.06 7.94 29.55
N GLY A 268 11.91 6.73 30.11
CA GLY A 268 10.64 6.26 30.69
C GLY A 268 9.63 5.73 29.66
N ARG A 269 10.02 5.62 28.38
CA ARG A 269 9.21 5.01 27.32
C ARG A 269 9.45 3.50 27.28
N GLN A 270 8.41 2.74 26.94
CA GLN A 270 8.49 1.29 26.85
C GLN A 270 9.00 0.84 25.47
N LEU A 271 8.32 1.29 24.42
CA LEU A 271 8.54 0.88 23.04
C LEU A 271 8.86 2.07 22.14
N MET A 272 9.47 1.78 21.00
CA MET A 272 9.55 2.62 19.80
C MET A 272 8.70 1.97 18.72
N CYS A 273 7.72 2.68 18.18
CA CYS A 273 7.07 2.35 16.91
C CYS A 273 7.72 3.20 15.84
N LEU A 274 8.63 2.62 15.07
CA LEU A 274 9.30 3.27 13.96
C LEU A 274 8.61 2.87 12.67
N ASP A 275 7.92 3.82 12.06
CA ASP A 275 7.34 3.70 10.72
C ASP A 275 8.14 4.61 9.78
N ALA A 276 8.92 3.97 8.91
CA ALA A 276 9.88 4.64 8.07
C ALA A 276 10.26 3.81 6.84
N GLY A 277 10.21 4.46 5.67
CA GLY A 277 10.61 3.88 4.40
C GLY A 277 11.20 4.93 3.45
N CYS A 278 12.24 4.54 2.71
CA CYS A 278 12.83 5.39 1.68
C CYS A 278 12.11 5.24 0.33
N GLU A 279 12.39 6.18 -0.59
CA GLU A 279 12.11 5.98 -2.00
C GLU A 279 13.42 5.80 -2.80
N TRP A 280 13.38 4.91 -3.79
CA TRP A 280 14.47 4.68 -4.74
C TRP A 280 13.95 4.90 -6.16
N ASN A 281 14.52 5.87 -6.88
CA ASN A 281 14.06 6.28 -8.21
C ASN A 281 12.52 6.48 -8.25
N CYS A 282 11.99 7.26 -7.30
CA CYS A 282 10.56 7.51 -7.10
C CYS A 282 9.70 6.31 -6.64
N TYR A 283 10.22 5.09 -6.53
CA TYR A 283 9.48 3.94 -5.99
C TYR A 283 9.64 3.85 -4.48
N ALA A 284 8.52 3.79 -3.77
CA ALA A 284 8.45 3.78 -2.32
C ALA A 284 8.70 2.37 -1.73
N SER A 285 9.14 2.38 -0.48
CA SER A 285 8.98 1.27 0.47
C SER A 285 8.24 1.80 1.70
N ASP A 286 7.53 0.93 2.40
CA ASP A 286 6.79 1.27 3.62
C ASP A 286 6.99 0.17 4.66
N VAL A 287 7.62 0.52 5.77
CA VAL A 287 8.08 -0.46 6.75
C VAL A 287 7.93 0.10 8.16
N THR A 288 7.08 -0.56 8.94
CA THR A 288 6.93 -0.32 10.37
C THR A 288 7.54 -1.45 11.20
N ARG A 289 8.37 -1.08 12.18
CA ARG A 289 8.85 -1.95 13.25
C ARG A 289 8.58 -1.34 14.61
N THR A 290 7.91 -2.11 15.47
CA THR A 290 7.81 -1.77 16.88
C THR A 290 8.79 -2.61 17.71
N PHE A 291 9.57 -2.00 18.59
CA PHE A 291 10.60 -2.70 19.37
C PHE A 291 10.85 -2.04 20.74
N PRO A 292 11.35 -2.80 21.73
CA PRO A 292 11.77 -2.24 23.00
C PRO A 292 13.05 -1.41 22.88
N LEU A 293 13.23 -0.43 23.77
CA LEU A 293 14.42 0.43 23.82
C LEU A 293 15.67 -0.26 24.40
N SER A 294 15.57 -1.55 24.72
CA SER A 294 16.64 -2.39 25.24
C SER A 294 16.44 -3.83 24.77
N ALA A 295 17.43 -4.70 24.96
CA ALA A 295 17.36 -6.10 24.53
C ALA A 295 16.40 -7.01 25.33
N GLN A 296 15.45 -6.44 26.08
CA GLN A 296 14.43 -7.15 26.86
C GLN A 296 13.09 -6.42 26.74
N TRP A 297 12.00 -7.18 26.86
CA TRP A 297 10.66 -6.58 26.94
C TRP A 297 10.52 -5.73 28.20
N PRO A 298 10.01 -4.49 28.09
CA PRO A 298 9.92 -3.55 29.21
C PRO A 298 8.77 -3.90 30.18
N SER A 299 7.77 -4.64 29.70
CA SER A 299 6.60 -5.07 30.45
C SER A 299 5.98 -6.29 29.78
N ARG A 300 5.13 -7.02 30.52
CA ARG A 300 4.39 -8.14 29.97
C ARG A 300 3.31 -7.65 28.99
N GLU A 301 2.70 -6.51 29.28
CA GLU A 301 1.71 -5.85 28.43
C GLU A 301 2.29 -5.48 27.06
N ALA A 302 3.52 -4.96 27.01
CA ALA A 302 4.19 -4.65 25.75
C ALA A 302 4.48 -5.91 24.92
N GLU A 303 4.97 -6.98 25.57
CA GLU A 303 5.23 -8.27 24.91
C GLU A 303 3.94 -8.92 24.40
N ASP A 304 2.87 -8.92 25.19
CA ASP A 304 1.59 -9.54 24.84
C ASP A 304 0.94 -8.83 23.64
N ILE A 305 0.94 -7.50 23.61
CA ILE A 305 0.40 -6.74 22.46
C ILE A 305 1.29 -6.92 21.23
N TYR A 306 2.61 -6.92 21.39
CA TYR A 306 3.51 -7.20 20.28
C TYR A 306 3.24 -8.56 19.63
N ASN A 307 3.15 -9.61 20.45
CA ASN A 307 2.88 -10.96 19.97
C ASN A 307 1.50 -11.08 19.31
N LEU A 308 0.50 -10.35 19.80
CA LEU A 308 -0.81 -10.31 19.19
C LEU A 308 -0.77 -9.67 17.79
N VAL A 309 -0.11 -8.51 17.64
CA VAL A 309 0.04 -7.85 16.34
C VAL A 309 0.88 -8.68 15.38
N LEU A 310 1.94 -9.34 15.85
CA LEU A 310 2.73 -10.28 15.03
C LEU A 310 1.86 -11.43 14.52
N LYS A 311 1.01 -12.02 15.39
CA LYS A 311 0.04 -13.06 15.01
C LYS A 311 -0.96 -12.54 13.97
N MET A 312 -1.46 -11.32 14.12
CA MET A 312 -2.36 -10.70 13.14
C MET A 312 -1.68 -10.61 11.77
N GLN A 313 -0.45 -10.07 11.73
CA GLN A 313 0.29 -9.85 10.50
C GLN A 313 0.62 -11.17 9.79
N GLU A 314 1.24 -12.12 10.49
CA GLU A 314 1.63 -13.41 9.91
C GLU A 314 0.40 -14.19 9.41
N SER A 315 -0.72 -14.11 10.13
CA SER A 315 -1.95 -14.78 9.70
C SER A 315 -2.55 -14.15 8.43
N CYS A 316 -2.56 -12.82 8.33
CA CYS A 316 -3.03 -12.12 7.12
C CYS A 316 -2.11 -12.38 5.93
N ILE A 317 -0.79 -12.25 6.10
CA ILE A 317 0.20 -12.49 5.04
C ILE A 317 0.06 -13.92 4.48
N SER A 318 -0.12 -14.93 5.34
CA SER A 318 -0.24 -16.33 4.91
C SER A 318 -1.43 -16.62 3.97
N LYS A 319 -2.40 -15.70 3.89
CA LYS A 319 -3.62 -15.80 3.07
C LYS A 319 -3.52 -15.00 1.77
N LEU A 320 -2.45 -14.25 1.55
CA LEU A 320 -2.25 -13.46 0.34
C LEU A 320 -1.95 -14.37 -0.86
N LYS A 321 -2.75 -14.22 -1.91
CA LYS A 321 -2.59 -14.87 -3.20
C LYS A 321 -3.51 -14.21 -4.21
N PRO A 322 -3.34 -14.47 -5.52
CA PRO A 322 -4.32 -14.05 -6.51
C PRO A 322 -5.73 -14.56 -6.16
N GLY A 323 -6.73 -13.70 -6.33
CA GLY A 323 -8.14 -13.97 -6.01
C GLY A 323 -8.54 -13.66 -4.57
N THR A 324 -7.61 -13.30 -3.67
CA THR A 324 -7.97 -12.90 -2.31
C THR A 324 -8.57 -11.49 -2.30
N ARG A 325 -9.69 -11.28 -1.61
CA ARG A 325 -10.25 -9.94 -1.35
C ARG A 325 -9.57 -9.32 -0.14
N PHE A 326 -8.94 -8.15 -0.31
CA PHE A 326 -8.19 -7.51 0.78
C PHE A 326 -9.09 -7.10 1.96
N LEU A 327 -10.34 -6.70 1.69
CA LEU A 327 -11.36 -6.46 2.72
C LEU A 327 -11.57 -7.66 3.65
N GLU A 328 -11.55 -8.90 3.14
CA GLU A 328 -11.70 -10.10 3.98
C GLU A 328 -10.51 -10.29 4.92
N LEU A 329 -9.31 -9.94 4.46
CA LEU A 329 -8.11 -9.96 5.30
C LEU A 329 -8.19 -8.88 6.39
N ASN A 330 -8.71 -7.70 6.08
CA ASN A 330 -8.95 -6.66 7.07
C ASN A 330 -9.90 -7.17 8.17
N THR A 331 -11.04 -7.74 7.79
CA THR A 331 -11.97 -8.37 8.76
C THR A 331 -11.28 -9.48 9.56
N HIS A 332 -10.47 -10.32 8.91
CA HIS A 332 -9.70 -11.37 9.58
C HIS A 332 -8.72 -10.82 10.63
N ALA A 333 -8.06 -9.69 10.35
CA ALA A 333 -7.20 -9.00 11.33
C ALA A 333 -8.01 -8.51 12.54
N HIS A 334 -9.18 -7.90 12.33
CA HIS A 334 -10.07 -7.48 13.42
C HIS A 334 -10.54 -8.67 14.27
N VAL A 335 -10.87 -9.82 13.67
CA VAL A 335 -11.25 -11.02 14.42
C VAL A 335 -10.11 -11.48 15.34
N ILE A 336 -8.87 -11.57 14.82
CA ILE A 336 -7.71 -11.94 15.63
C ILE A 336 -7.48 -10.93 16.76
N ALA A 337 -7.59 -9.62 16.46
CA ALA A 337 -7.46 -8.57 17.47
C ALA A 337 -8.50 -8.76 18.58
N ILE A 338 -9.77 -8.98 18.23
CA ILE A 338 -10.85 -9.15 19.21
C ILE A 338 -10.60 -10.37 20.09
N GLU A 339 -10.26 -11.52 19.50
CA GLU A 339 -9.96 -12.75 20.25
C GLU A 339 -8.80 -12.53 21.22
N GLY A 340 -7.69 -11.94 20.75
CA GLY A 340 -6.53 -11.67 21.61
C GLY A 340 -6.82 -10.64 22.71
N LEU A 341 -7.56 -9.58 22.41
CA LEU A 341 -7.93 -8.57 23.40
C LEU A 341 -8.93 -9.09 24.43
N LEU A 342 -9.78 -10.06 24.08
CA LEU A 342 -10.61 -10.82 25.04
C LEU A 342 -9.74 -11.71 25.94
N GLU A 343 -8.77 -12.43 25.38
CA GLU A 343 -7.82 -13.25 26.15
C GLU A 343 -7.00 -12.43 27.16
N LEU A 344 -6.62 -11.20 26.78
CA LEU A 344 -5.89 -10.25 27.63
C LEU A 344 -6.80 -9.51 28.63
N GLY A 345 -8.12 -9.71 28.56
CA GLY A 345 -9.12 -9.06 29.42
C GLY A 345 -9.29 -7.57 29.17
N ILE A 346 -8.82 -7.06 28.02
CA ILE A 346 -9.01 -5.67 27.56
C ILE A 346 -10.43 -5.49 27.01
N LEU A 347 -10.89 -6.48 26.24
CA LEU A 347 -12.29 -6.62 25.85
C LEU A 347 -13.00 -7.59 26.79
N GLN A 348 -14.31 -7.43 26.96
CA GLN A 348 -15.15 -8.24 27.86
C GLN A 348 -16.61 -8.26 27.41
N ASN A 349 -17.44 -9.07 28.09
CA ASN A 349 -18.91 -9.05 27.97
C ASN A 349 -19.49 -9.18 26.54
N GLY A 350 -18.87 -10.00 25.70
CA GLY A 350 -19.36 -10.29 24.35
C GLY A 350 -18.57 -11.39 23.68
N SER A 351 -19.22 -12.07 22.73
CA SER A 351 -18.54 -12.95 21.78
C SER A 351 -17.75 -12.14 20.74
N PRO A 352 -16.74 -12.76 20.06
CA PRO A 352 -16.00 -12.07 19.02
C PRO A 352 -16.88 -11.47 17.92
N LEU A 353 -17.97 -12.16 17.53
CA LEU A 353 -18.91 -11.68 16.53
C LEU A 353 -19.70 -10.45 17.00
N GLU A 354 -20.22 -10.45 18.23
CA GLU A 354 -20.96 -9.30 18.76
C GLU A 354 -20.08 -8.05 18.85
N ILE A 355 -18.82 -8.20 19.25
CA ILE A 355 -17.86 -7.10 19.35
C ILE A 355 -17.48 -6.58 17.95
N LEU A 356 -17.31 -7.48 16.98
CA LEU A 356 -17.02 -7.13 15.60
C LEU A 356 -18.18 -6.36 14.96
N MET A 357 -19.41 -6.87 15.10
CA MET A 357 -20.62 -6.22 14.58
C MET A 357 -20.85 -4.86 15.25
N ALA A 358 -20.51 -4.73 16.53
CA ALA A 358 -20.55 -3.46 17.23
C ALA A 358 -19.45 -2.49 16.78
N GLY A 359 -18.50 -2.89 15.93
CA GLY A 359 -17.39 -2.03 15.48
C GLY A 359 -16.39 -1.67 16.59
N THR A 360 -16.45 -2.29 17.76
CA THR A 360 -15.67 -1.86 18.94
C THR A 360 -14.16 -2.05 18.76
N SER A 361 -13.75 -2.98 17.90
CA SER A 361 -12.34 -3.23 17.60
C SER A 361 -11.65 -2.04 16.92
N THR A 362 -12.38 -1.12 16.29
CA THR A 362 -11.80 0.09 15.68
C THR A 362 -11.28 1.09 16.73
N ALA A 363 -11.64 0.93 18.00
CA ALA A 363 -11.00 1.66 19.10
C ALA A 363 -9.50 1.34 19.24
N PHE A 364 -9.10 0.14 18.79
CA PHE A 364 -7.75 -0.41 18.94
C PHE A 364 -7.04 -0.57 17.59
N LEU A 365 -7.77 -0.84 16.51
CA LEU A 365 -7.27 -0.87 15.13
C LEU A 365 -8.12 0.11 14.28
N PRO A 366 -7.81 1.42 14.30
CA PRO A 366 -8.64 2.46 13.67
C PRO A 366 -8.37 2.65 12.16
N HIS A 367 -7.27 2.10 11.64
CA HIS A 367 -6.89 2.22 10.22
C HIS A 367 -7.07 0.89 9.49
N GLY A 368 -6.95 0.92 8.16
CA GLY A 368 -7.03 -0.27 7.32
C GLY A 368 -5.81 -1.19 7.47
N LEU A 369 -5.97 -2.46 7.10
CA LEU A 369 -4.89 -3.46 7.15
C LEU A 369 -3.68 -3.13 6.26
N GLY A 370 -3.87 -2.32 5.22
CA GLY A 370 -2.81 -1.93 4.29
C GLY A 370 -3.35 -1.30 3.01
N HIS A 371 -2.43 -0.93 2.12
CA HIS A 371 -2.70 -0.21 0.87
C HIS A 371 -1.76 -0.68 -0.25
N HIS A 372 -2.02 -0.26 -1.49
CA HIS A 372 -1.06 -0.42 -2.57
C HIS A 372 0.19 0.43 -2.33
N ILE A 373 1.34 -0.06 -2.79
CA ILE A 373 2.60 0.68 -2.83
C ILE A 373 3.24 0.61 -4.22
N GLY A 374 3.94 1.67 -4.62
CA GLY A 374 4.60 1.79 -5.92
C GLY A 374 5.31 3.13 -6.05
N LEU A 375 4.92 3.95 -7.03
CA LEU A 375 5.47 5.31 -7.21
C LEU A 375 5.04 6.31 -6.12
N GLU A 376 4.03 5.95 -5.34
CA GLU A 376 3.69 6.61 -4.09
C GLU A 376 3.64 5.56 -2.97
N VAL A 377 3.85 6.01 -1.73
CA VAL A 377 3.67 5.16 -0.53
C VAL A 377 2.24 4.63 -0.47
N HIS A 378 1.28 5.54 -0.58
CA HIS A 378 -0.13 5.24 -0.81
C HIS A 378 -0.37 5.28 -2.32
N ASP A 379 -0.07 4.19 -3.00
CA ASP A 379 -0.16 4.13 -4.45
C ASP A 379 -1.60 4.10 -4.95
N VAL A 380 -1.75 4.32 -6.25
CA VAL A 380 -3.04 4.40 -6.91
C VAL A 380 -3.82 3.10 -6.82
N SER A 381 -5.14 3.26 -6.79
CA SER A 381 -6.11 2.19 -6.68
C SER A 381 -7.32 2.55 -7.52
N VAL A 382 -7.97 1.57 -8.13
CA VAL A 382 -9.11 1.83 -8.99
C VAL A 382 -10.39 1.79 -8.17
N ASN A 383 -10.93 2.95 -7.84
CA ASN A 383 -12.31 3.01 -7.36
C ASN A 383 -13.25 2.54 -8.47
N PRO A 384 -14.27 1.74 -8.15
CA PRO A 384 -15.29 1.40 -9.12
C PRO A 384 -16.09 2.66 -9.45
N THR A 385 -16.59 2.73 -10.69
CA THR A 385 -17.13 3.95 -11.31
C THR A 385 -18.28 4.56 -10.50
N SER A 386 -18.63 5.83 -10.72
CA SER A 386 -19.76 6.47 -10.03
C SER A 386 -21.07 5.70 -10.12
N GLU A 387 -21.29 4.94 -11.20
CA GLU A 387 -22.44 4.03 -11.36
C GLU A 387 -22.49 2.93 -10.29
N SER A 388 -21.34 2.45 -9.79
CA SER A 388 -21.29 1.47 -8.71
C SER A 388 -21.52 2.09 -7.33
N ARG A 389 -21.40 3.42 -7.17
CA ARG A 389 -21.73 4.08 -5.90
C ARG A 389 -23.24 4.10 -5.68
N ASP A 390 -24.00 4.37 -6.74
CA ASP A 390 -25.48 4.34 -6.71
C ASP A 390 -26.02 2.92 -6.51
N ASP A 391 -25.32 1.90 -7.04
CA ASP A 391 -25.66 0.50 -6.82
C ASP A 391 -25.29 -0.01 -5.42
N VAL A 392 -24.23 0.53 -4.80
CA VAL A 392 -23.94 0.28 -3.38
C VAL A 392 -25.04 0.87 -2.52
N GLU A 393 -25.49 2.10 -2.78
CA GLU A 393 -26.64 2.71 -2.09
C GLU A 393 -27.93 1.86 -2.23
N ARG A 394 -28.17 1.24 -3.40
CA ARG A 394 -29.35 0.37 -3.63
C ARG A 394 -29.23 -1.05 -3.08
N VAL A 395 -28.04 -1.64 -3.00
CA VAL A 395 -27.82 -2.96 -2.39
C VAL A 395 -27.87 -2.88 -0.85
N LEU A 396 -27.70 -1.67 -0.29
CA LEU A 396 -27.77 -1.39 1.15
C LEU A 396 -29.20 -1.26 1.72
N ASP A 397 -30.25 -1.33 0.89
CA ASP A 397 -31.66 -1.25 1.33
C ASP A 397 -32.19 -2.51 2.08
N GLY A 398 -31.31 -3.44 2.47
CA GLY A 398 -31.70 -4.70 3.14
C GLY A 398 -30.78 -5.22 4.25
N VAL A 399 -29.70 -4.51 4.57
CA VAL A 399 -28.78 -4.84 5.67
C VAL A 399 -28.73 -3.63 6.60
N ALA A 400 -29.03 -3.84 7.89
CA ALA A 400 -29.09 -2.80 8.92
C ALA A 400 -27.91 -1.80 8.77
N PRO A 401 -28.17 -0.54 8.36
CA PRO A 401 -27.16 0.45 8.00
C PRO A 401 -26.11 0.68 9.08
N GLU A 402 -26.37 0.35 10.34
CA GLU A 402 -25.49 0.66 11.46
C GLU A 402 -24.22 -0.24 11.51
N THR A 403 -24.25 -1.43 10.92
CA THR A 403 -23.21 -2.45 11.15
C THR A 403 -21.99 -2.31 10.22
N TYR A 404 -22.24 -1.96 8.94
CA TYR A 404 -21.19 -1.71 7.95
C TYR A 404 -20.70 -0.26 8.00
N PHE A 405 -21.61 0.66 8.31
CA PHE A 405 -21.33 2.09 8.39
C PHE A 405 -20.30 2.43 9.47
N HIS A 406 -20.22 1.75 10.61
CA HIS A 406 -19.21 2.09 11.63
C HIS A 406 -17.77 1.60 11.34
N LEU A 407 -17.61 0.43 10.70
CA LEU A 407 -16.30 -0.08 10.27
C LEU A 407 -15.75 0.72 9.09
N VAL A 408 -16.62 1.01 8.11
CA VAL A 408 -16.23 1.71 6.89
C VAL A 408 -16.18 3.23 7.09
N GLN A 409 -17.04 3.84 7.91
CA GLN A 409 -16.94 5.27 8.22
C GLN A 409 -15.71 5.59 9.09
N GLY A 410 -15.27 4.69 9.97
CA GLY A 410 -14.01 4.84 10.69
C GLY A 410 -12.80 4.87 9.74
N ALA A 411 -12.74 3.96 8.78
CA ALA A 411 -11.71 3.93 7.74
C ALA A 411 -11.84 5.09 6.72
N LEU A 412 -13.07 5.46 6.33
CA LEU A 412 -13.36 6.56 5.40
C LEU A 412 -13.12 7.95 6.01
N GLN A 413 -13.34 8.13 7.32
CA GLN A 413 -13.06 9.40 8.01
C GLN A 413 -11.56 9.55 8.35
N ALA A 414 -10.79 8.46 8.41
CA ALA A 414 -9.38 8.47 8.82
C ALA A 414 -8.36 8.68 7.68
N GLY A 415 -8.72 8.61 6.40
CA GLY A 415 -7.73 8.85 5.34
C GLY A 415 -8.33 8.91 3.93
N LYS A 416 -8.03 10.00 3.21
CA LYS A 416 -8.44 10.16 1.81
C LYS A 416 -7.83 9.07 0.92
N ALA A 417 -8.71 8.44 0.14
CA ALA A 417 -8.53 7.82 -1.17
C ALA A 417 -7.78 6.49 -1.35
N ALA A 418 -6.70 6.15 -0.64
CA ALA A 418 -5.92 4.93 -0.95
C ALA A 418 -6.15 3.76 0.02
N HIS A 419 -6.08 4.01 1.34
CA HIS A 419 -6.38 3.02 2.37
C HIS A 419 -7.82 2.48 2.26
N ALA A 420 -8.76 3.35 1.90
CA ALA A 420 -10.15 2.98 1.72
C ALA A 420 -10.39 2.12 0.48
N ALA A 421 -9.51 2.19 -0.53
CA ALA A 421 -9.79 1.59 -1.82
C ALA A 421 -9.61 0.06 -1.84
N LEU A 422 -8.62 -0.48 -1.12
CA LEU A 422 -8.51 -1.95 -0.93
C LEU A 422 -9.62 -2.49 0.00
N LEU A 423 -10.21 -1.60 0.80
CA LEU A 423 -11.30 -1.92 1.72
C LEU A 423 -12.69 -1.61 1.13
N ASP A 424 -12.75 -1.08 -0.09
CA ASP A 424 -14.00 -0.86 -0.79
C ASP A 424 -14.66 -2.22 -1.07
N PRO A 425 -15.95 -2.43 -0.76
CA PRO A 425 -16.64 -3.69 -1.06
C PRO A 425 -16.68 -4.03 -2.55
N ASN A 426 -16.42 -3.07 -3.43
CA ASN A 426 -16.30 -3.27 -4.87
C ASN A 426 -14.83 -3.25 -5.35
N ALA A 427 -13.86 -3.20 -4.45
CA ALA A 427 -12.45 -3.35 -4.79
C ALA A 427 -12.22 -4.66 -5.55
N PRO A 428 -11.35 -4.68 -6.56
CA PRO A 428 -10.97 -5.92 -7.23
C PRO A 428 -10.25 -6.87 -6.26
N GLU A 429 -10.29 -8.15 -6.59
CA GLU A 429 -9.45 -9.15 -5.93
C GLU A 429 -7.97 -8.87 -6.23
N LEU A 430 -7.09 -9.37 -5.35
CA LEU A 430 -5.65 -9.27 -5.57
C LEU A 430 -5.24 -10.03 -6.84
N GLU A 431 -4.34 -9.44 -7.62
CA GLU A 431 -3.77 -10.02 -8.83
C GLU A 431 -2.25 -10.11 -8.74
N ALA A 432 -1.66 -11.04 -9.48
CA ALA A 432 -0.21 -11.17 -9.55
C ALA A 432 0.42 -9.88 -10.13
N GLY A 433 1.48 -9.40 -9.49
CA GLY A 433 2.15 -8.12 -9.82
C GLY A 433 1.65 -6.95 -8.98
N MET A 434 0.57 -7.08 -8.21
CA MET A 434 0.24 -6.08 -7.19
C MET A 434 1.28 -6.12 -6.06
N VAL A 435 1.65 -4.96 -5.53
CA VAL A 435 2.40 -4.83 -4.28
C VAL A 435 1.54 -4.08 -3.27
N VAL A 436 1.41 -4.62 -2.07
CA VAL A 436 0.56 -4.09 -0.99
C VAL A 436 1.28 -4.15 0.36
N THR A 437 0.98 -3.23 1.27
CA THR A 437 1.40 -3.30 2.67
C THR A 437 0.51 -4.28 3.44
N VAL A 438 1.04 -4.89 4.50
CA VAL A 438 0.27 -5.57 5.55
C VAL A 438 0.74 -5.09 6.91
N GLU A 439 -0.03 -4.19 7.50
CA GLU A 439 0.37 -3.31 8.60
C GLU A 439 -0.61 -3.31 9.79
N PRO A 440 -1.09 -4.46 10.30
CA PRO A 440 -1.97 -4.45 11.45
C PRO A 440 -1.33 -3.74 12.64
N GLY A 441 -2.17 -3.10 13.45
CA GLY A 441 -1.74 -2.46 14.68
C GLY A 441 -2.78 -2.52 15.80
N ILE A 442 -2.31 -2.37 17.03
CA ILE A 442 -3.15 -2.19 18.22
C ILE A 442 -2.65 -0.96 18.98
N TYR A 443 -3.55 -0.01 19.19
CA TYR A 443 -3.26 1.29 19.80
C TYR A 443 -4.12 1.55 21.03
N PHE A 444 -3.54 2.22 22.00
CA PHE A 444 -4.19 2.66 23.23
C PHE A 444 -4.29 4.19 23.24
N SER A 445 -4.97 4.74 22.23
CA SER A 445 -5.23 6.18 22.15
C SER A 445 -6.22 6.57 23.24
N ARG A 446 -5.73 7.31 24.25
CA ARG A 446 -6.56 7.84 25.33
C ARG A 446 -7.71 8.68 24.79
N PHE A 447 -7.45 9.50 23.77
CA PHE A 447 -8.50 10.30 23.17
C PHE A 447 -9.58 9.43 22.55
N ALA A 448 -9.22 8.45 21.70
CA ALA A 448 -10.22 7.57 21.10
C ALA A 448 -10.98 6.79 22.19
N LEU A 449 -10.27 6.14 23.10
CA LEU A 449 -10.87 5.31 24.13
C LEU A 449 -11.74 6.12 25.10
N GLU A 450 -11.20 7.17 25.73
CA GLU A 450 -11.87 7.90 26.80
C GLU A 450 -12.92 8.89 26.28
N GLU A 451 -12.67 9.55 25.14
CA GLU A 451 -13.58 10.57 24.61
C GLU A 451 -14.64 10.03 23.66
N LEU A 452 -14.39 8.91 22.97
CA LEU A 452 -15.33 8.36 21.97
C LEU A 452 -15.94 7.04 22.44
N PHE A 453 -15.13 6.00 22.64
CA PHE A 453 -15.65 4.64 22.81
C PHE A 453 -16.21 4.37 24.21
N LEU A 454 -15.54 4.82 25.27
CA LEU A 454 -15.97 4.58 26.66
C LEU A 454 -17.18 5.42 27.08
N LYS A 455 -17.50 6.49 26.34
CA LYS A 455 -18.71 7.30 26.53
C LYS A 455 -19.90 6.76 25.72
N HIS A 456 -19.66 5.91 24.72
CA HIS A 456 -20.70 5.37 23.86
C HIS A 456 -21.33 4.08 24.45
N PRO A 457 -22.66 3.98 24.63
CA PRO A 457 -23.30 2.81 25.24
C PRO A 457 -23.07 1.50 24.50
N VAL A 458 -22.93 1.54 23.16
CA VAL A 458 -22.70 0.33 22.34
C VAL A 458 -21.32 -0.29 22.64
N HIS A 459 -20.29 0.55 22.77
CA HIS A 459 -18.90 0.09 22.89
C HIS A 459 -18.45 -0.08 24.34
N SER A 460 -18.88 0.82 25.23
CA SER A 460 -18.42 0.87 26.62
C SER A 460 -18.64 -0.43 27.40
N LYS A 461 -19.71 -1.18 27.12
CA LYS A 461 -19.98 -2.49 27.74
C LYS A 461 -18.91 -3.55 27.40
N PHE A 462 -18.27 -3.42 26.24
CA PHE A 462 -17.29 -4.38 25.73
C PHE A 462 -15.84 -4.05 26.12
N ILE A 463 -15.57 -2.87 26.68
CA ILE A 463 -14.21 -2.43 27.01
C ILE A 463 -14.00 -2.44 28.53
N ASN A 464 -12.97 -3.14 28.99
CA ASN A 464 -12.61 -3.20 30.40
C ASN A 464 -11.74 -1.99 30.80
N LYS A 465 -12.37 -0.98 31.41
CA LYS A 465 -11.70 0.26 31.85
C LYS A 465 -10.54 0.01 32.81
N ASP A 466 -10.67 -0.98 33.70
CA ASP A 466 -9.65 -1.28 34.70
C ASP A 466 -8.41 -1.95 34.09
N ALA A 467 -8.59 -2.67 32.97
CA ALA A 467 -7.49 -3.25 32.23
C ALA A 467 -6.68 -2.20 31.46
N LEU A 468 -7.33 -1.19 30.86
CA LEU A 468 -6.69 -0.20 29.99
C LEU A 468 -5.53 0.56 30.65
N ALA A 469 -5.63 0.84 31.96
CA ALA A 469 -4.60 1.57 32.71
C ALA A 469 -3.20 0.97 32.55
N ARG A 470 -3.10 -0.37 32.45
CA ARG A 470 -1.83 -1.10 32.30
C ARG A 470 -1.24 -0.99 30.89
N TYR A 471 -2.07 -0.76 29.88
CA TYR A 471 -1.67 -0.77 28.48
C TYR A 471 -1.41 0.63 27.90
N TYR A 472 -1.92 1.71 28.52
CA TYR A 472 -1.62 3.07 28.05
C TYR A 472 -0.12 3.40 27.91
N PRO A 473 0.79 2.93 28.78
CA PRO A 473 2.23 3.15 28.60
C PRO A 473 2.83 2.43 27.38
N VAL A 474 2.20 1.38 26.87
CA VAL A 474 2.59 0.71 25.61
C VAL A 474 2.40 1.68 24.45
N GLY A 475 1.31 2.46 24.48
CA GLY A 475 0.93 3.40 23.44
C GLY A 475 0.36 2.71 22.21
N GLY A 476 1.19 2.00 21.47
CA GLY A 476 0.74 1.23 20.32
C GLY A 476 1.83 0.33 19.75
N VAL A 477 1.39 -0.67 19.00
CA VAL A 477 2.25 -1.56 18.22
C VAL A 477 1.70 -1.63 16.81
N ARG A 478 2.56 -1.40 15.82
CA ARG A 478 2.33 -1.72 14.40
C ARG A 478 3.50 -2.53 13.86
N ILE A 479 3.22 -3.47 12.98
CA ILE A 479 4.22 -4.26 12.26
C ILE A 479 3.77 -4.33 10.80
N GLU A 480 4.63 -3.89 9.90
CA GLU A 480 4.28 -3.69 8.50
C GLU A 480 5.36 -4.21 7.55
N ASP A 481 4.91 -4.88 6.50
CA ASP A 481 5.76 -5.39 5.43
C ASP A 481 5.11 -5.08 4.07
N ASP A 482 5.96 -4.83 3.08
CA ASP A 482 5.64 -4.74 1.66
C ASP A 482 5.59 -6.14 1.04
N ILE A 483 4.44 -6.50 0.46
CA ILE A 483 4.17 -7.84 -0.06
C ILE A 483 3.85 -7.79 -1.55
N LEU A 484 4.65 -8.48 -2.35
CA LEU A 484 4.37 -8.73 -3.77
C LEU A 484 3.45 -9.94 -3.92
N ILE A 485 2.33 -9.77 -4.60
CA ILE A 485 1.45 -10.87 -5.00
C ILE A 485 2.07 -11.56 -6.21
N THR A 486 2.33 -12.87 -6.10
CA THR A 486 2.89 -13.69 -7.17
C THR A 486 1.81 -14.59 -7.76
N ARG A 487 2.09 -15.22 -8.91
CA ARG A 487 1.13 -16.15 -9.53
C ARG A 487 0.75 -17.34 -8.64
N LYS A 488 1.56 -17.68 -7.64
CA LYS A 488 1.38 -18.86 -6.77
C LYS A 488 1.09 -18.50 -5.31
N GLY A 489 1.06 -17.22 -4.95
CA GLY A 489 0.96 -16.77 -3.56
C GLY A 489 1.50 -15.36 -3.41
N PHE A 490 2.50 -15.21 -2.56
CA PHE A 490 3.13 -13.93 -2.25
C PHE A 490 4.65 -14.05 -2.06
N GLU A 491 5.35 -12.93 -2.16
CA GLU A 491 6.75 -12.74 -1.79
C GLU A 491 6.80 -11.55 -0.83
N ASN A 492 7.39 -11.72 0.35
CA ASN A 492 7.61 -10.62 1.28
C ASN A 492 8.91 -9.89 0.90
N LEU A 493 8.79 -8.63 0.50
CA LEU A 493 9.92 -7.82 0.06
C LEU A 493 10.69 -7.22 1.24
N THR A 494 10.05 -7.12 2.40
CA THR A 494 10.62 -6.49 3.59
C THR A 494 11.49 -7.46 4.37
N THR A 495 12.79 -7.17 4.45
CA THR A 495 13.75 -7.97 5.21
C THR A 495 14.10 -7.40 6.59
N ALA A 496 13.48 -6.28 6.97
CA ALA A 496 13.70 -5.64 8.28
C ALA A 496 13.36 -6.62 9.42
N PRO A 497 14.22 -6.76 10.46
CA PRO A 497 14.02 -7.78 11.48
C PRO A 497 12.78 -7.49 12.33
N LYS A 498 11.98 -8.53 12.59
CA LYS A 498 10.82 -8.56 13.50
C LYS A 498 10.81 -9.86 14.30
N GLY A 499 9.92 -10.00 15.27
CA GLY A 499 9.87 -11.13 16.18
C GLY A 499 11.20 -11.30 16.93
N ASP A 500 11.59 -12.55 17.17
CA ASP A 500 12.83 -12.86 17.89
C ASP A 500 14.11 -12.35 17.18
N ALA A 501 14.05 -12.16 15.85
CA ALA A 501 15.21 -11.71 15.08
C ALA A 501 15.67 -10.30 15.46
N MET A 502 14.77 -9.41 15.89
CA MET A 502 15.13 -8.04 16.26
C MET A 502 16.07 -7.98 17.47
N PHE A 503 15.95 -8.94 18.40
CA PHE A 503 16.78 -8.97 19.61
C PHE A 503 18.26 -9.20 19.32
N GLN A 504 18.60 -9.85 18.20
CA GLN A 504 20.00 -10.03 17.79
C GLN A 504 20.68 -8.67 17.51
N PHE A 505 19.91 -7.71 17.00
CA PHE A 505 20.39 -6.36 16.68
C PHE A 505 20.40 -5.47 17.94
N LEU A 506 19.41 -5.61 18.83
CA LEU A 506 19.35 -4.88 20.11
C LEU A 506 20.50 -5.24 21.08
N LEU A 507 21.12 -6.42 20.92
CA LEU A 507 22.24 -6.88 21.74
C LEU A 507 23.61 -6.38 21.23
N GLY A 508 23.66 -5.59 20.17
CA GLY A 508 24.91 -5.22 19.51
C GLY A 508 25.64 -6.42 18.88
N GLY A 509 24.90 -7.46 18.44
CA GLY A 509 25.46 -8.68 17.84
C GLY A 509 25.81 -9.82 18.81
N GLY A 510 25.43 -9.71 20.09
CA GLY A 510 25.54 -10.82 21.06
C GLY A 510 24.45 -11.89 20.87
N PRO A 511 24.68 -13.14 21.32
CA PRO A 511 23.68 -14.21 21.23
C PRO A 511 22.42 -13.86 22.04
N PRO A 512 21.21 -14.21 21.57
CA PRO A 512 19.95 -13.87 22.23
C PRO A 512 19.91 -14.39 23.68
N PRO A 513 19.22 -13.68 24.60
CA PRO A 513 18.99 -14.18 25.94
C PRO A 513 18.33 -15.56 25.87
N ARG A 514 18.76 -16.49 26.71
CA ARG A 514 18.07 -17.79 26.84
C ARG A 514 16.67 -17.52 27.38
N LEU A 515 15.68 -17.52 26.47
CA LEU A 515 14.26 -17.48 26.79
C LEU A 515 13.96 -18.49 27.90
N HIS A 516 13.27 -18.03 28.95
CA HIS A 516 12.72 -18.93 29.96
C HIS A 516 11.87 -19.98 29.26
N ARG A 517 12.14 -21.26 29.56
CA ARG A 517 11.47 -22.41 28.95
C ARG A 517 9.96 -22.19 28.97
N ARG A 518 9.35 -22.06 27.79
CA ARG A 518 7.89 -22.12 27.61
C ARG A 518 7.38 -23.34 28.40
N PRO A 519 6.31 -23.22 29.20
CA PRO A 519 5.69 -24.40 29.79
C PRO A 519 5.31 -25.36 28.66
N LYS A 520 5.64 -26.66 28.84
CA LYS A 520 5.37 -27.72 27.86
C LYS A 520 3.94 -27.57 27.33
N ARG A 521 3.79 -27.42 26.01
CA ARG A 521 2.50 -27.62 25.32
C ARG A 521 1.92 -28.94 25.83
N ARG A 522 0.80 -28.87 26.55
CA ARG A 522 -0.10 -30.03 26.62
C ARG A 522 -0.46 -30.34 25.16
N GLN A 523 -0.36 -31.61 24.76
CA GLN A 523 -0.88 -32.07 23.47
C GLN A 523 -2.38 -31.77 23.46
N GLY A 524 -2.73 -30.57 22.98
CA GLY A 524 -4.08 -30.15 22.67
C GLY A 524 -4.32 -30.44 21.20
N VAL A 525 -5.45 -31.06 20.93
CA VAL A 525 -6.00 -31.38 19.61
C VAL A 525 -5.81 -30.19 18.66
N ASP A 526 -5.39 -30.46 17.43
CA ASP A 526 -5.29 -29.47 16.35
C ASP A 526 -6.63 -28.70 16.25
N PRO A 527 -6.66 -27.37 16.51
CA PRO A 527 -7.89 -26.59 16.49
C PRO A 527 -8.32 -26.17 15.07
N LEU A 528 -7.51 -26.45 14.03
CA LEU A 528 -7.86 -26.13 12.64
C LEU A 528 -9.26 -26.61 12.21
N PRO A 529 -9.75 -27.81 12.60
CA PRO A 529 -11.09 -28.26 12.24
C PRO A 529 -12.22 -27.49 12.94
N GLU A 530 -12.02 -27.06 14.20
CA GLU A 530 -13.01 -26.26 14.93
C GLU A 530 -13.05 -24.81 14.47
N ILE A 531 -11.88 -24.23 14.16
CA ILE A 531 -11.76 -22.88 13.59
C ILE A 531 -12.39 -22.84 12.19
N LYS A 532 -12.15 -23.86 11.35
CA LYS A 532 -12.83 -23.99 10.04
C LYS A 532 -14.34 -24.11 10.19
N LYS A 533 -14.84 -24.90 11.15
CA LYS A 533 -16.29 -25.00 11.43
C LYS A 533 -16.90 -23.68 11.91
N LYS A 534 -16.22 -22.95 12.79
CA LYS A 534 -16.70 -21.65 13.29
C LYS A 534 -16.64 -20.56 12.22
N GLN A 535 -15.58 -20.52 11.41
CA GLN A 535 -15.50 -19.65 10.23
C GLN A 535 -16.60 -20.00 9.23
N GLN A 536 -16.81 -21.28 8.93
CA GLN A 536 -17.86 -21.71 8.00
C GLN A 536 -19.26 -21.32 8.48
N SER A 537 -19.55 -21.45 9.78
CA SER A 537 -20.81 -20.94 10.36
C SER A 537 -20.95 -19.42 10.31
N LEU A 538 -19.84 -18.68 10.33
CA LEU A 538 -19.82 -17.22 10.14
C LEU A 538 -20.14 -16.87 8.68
N TRP A 539 -19.50 -17.54 7.71
CA TRP A 539 -19.77 -17.33 6.28
C TRP A 539 -21.20 -17.70 5.87
N GLU A 540 -21.76 -18.77 6.45
CA GLU A 540 -23.15 -19.17 6.27
C GLU A 540 -24.13 -18.11 6.85
N ALA A 541 -23.79 -17.47 7.97
CA ALA A 541 -24.58 -16.36 8.53
C ALA A 541 -24.54 -15.08 7.67
N PHE A 542 -23.49 -14.90 6.84
CA PHE A 542 -23.39 -13.84 5.83
C PHE A 542 -23.98 -14.24 4.46
N GLY A 543 -24.63 -15.40 4.34
CA GLY A 543 -25.25 -15.86 3.09
C GLY A 543 -24.25 -16.33 2.02
N VAL A 544 -23.00 -16.58 2.38
CA VAL A 544 -21.95 -17.04 1.47
C VAL A 544 -21.88 -18.57 1.50
N GLU A 545 -22.44 -19.23 0.46
CA GLU A 545 -22.31 -20.69 0.28
C GLU A 545 -20.90 -21.01 -0.25
N VAL A 546 -20.01 -21.53 0.60
CA VAL A 546 -18.73 -22.11 0.15
C VAL A 546 -18.92 -23.61 -0.05
N LYS A 547 -19.00 -24.06 -1.31
CA LYS A 547 -18.98 -25.50 -1.63
C LYS A 547 -17.55 -26.01 -1.78
N PRO A 548 -17.22 -27.19 -1.23
CA PRO A 548 -15.91 -27.78 -1.39
C PRO A 548 -15.77 -28.27 -2.84
N GLU A 549 -14.73 -27.76 -3.49
CA GLU A 549 -14.03 -28.22 -4.70
C GLU A 549 -14.88 -28.72 -5.89
N GLU A 550 -14.66 -28.06 -7.04
CA GLU A 550 -15.09 -28.43 -8.40
C GLU A 550 -16.59 -28.38 -8.75
N LYS A 551 -17.04 -27.20 -9.19
CA LYS A 551 -17.61 -26.93 -10.53
C LYS A 551 -18.25 -25.54 -10.53
N VAL A 552 -17.76 -24.68 -11.43
CA VAL A 552 -18.36 -23.37 -11.72
C VAL A 552 -19.79 -23.59 -12.21
N VAL A 553 -20.78 -23.18 -11.43
CA VAL A 553 -22.16 -23.04 -11.89
C VAL A 553 -22.56 -21.58 -11.71
N LYS A 554 -22.77 -20.88 -12.83
CA LYS A 554 -23.43 -19.56 -12.83
C LYS A 554 -24.79 -19.71 -12.17
N MET A 555 -24.95 -19.18 -10.97
CA MET A 555 -26.26 -19.12 -10.31
C MET A 555 -27.04 -17.94 -10.89
N ASN A 556 -28.26 -18.22 -11.35
CA ASN A 556 -29.13 -17.23 -11.96
C ASN A 556 -29.63 -16.26 -10.89
N ARG A 557 -29.41 -14.94 -11.09
CA ARG A 557 -29.67 -13.86 -10.12
C ARG A 557 -31.07 -13.93 -9.48
N GLU A 558 -32.08 -14.33 -10.25
CA GLU A 558 -33.47 -14.44 -9.81
C GLU A 558 -33.70 -15.49 -8.72
N LYS A 559 -32.96 -16.62 -8.73
CA LYS A 559 -33.09 -17.67 -7.70
C LYS A 559 -32.45 -17.28 -6.37
N ALA A 560 -31.35 -16.53 -6.41
CA ALA A 560 -30.72 -16.00 -5.19
C ALA A 560 -31.65 -14.98 -4.51
N GLN A 561 -32.29 -14.12 -5.31
CA GLN A 561 -33.20 -13.09 -4.83
C GLN A 561 -34.47 -13.68 -4.19
N MET A 562 -35.05 -14.73 -4.78
CA MET A 562 -36.23 -15.41 -4.24
C MET A 562 -35.95 -16.11 -2.90
N THR A 563 -34.73 -16.64 -2.72
CA THR A 563 -34.31 -17.33 -1.48
C THR A 563 -34.10 -16.35 -0.32
N ILE A 564 -33.62 -15.13 -0.63
CA ILE A 564 -33.44 -14.05 0.34
C ILE A 564 -34.80 -13.50 0.82
N GLU A 565 -35.77 -13.32 -0.07
CA GLU A 565 -37.13 -12.89 0.31
C GLU A 565 -37.82 -13.89 1.27
N GLU A 566 -37.65 -15.19 1.05
CA GLU A 566 -38.21 -16.22 1.94
C GLU A 566 -37.53 -16.22 3.32
N ALA A 567 -36.22 -15.98 3.38
CA ALA A 567 -35.48 -15.87 4.63
C ALA A 567 -35.89 -14.61 5.43
N LEU A 568 -36.07 -13.47 4.76
CA LEU A 568 -36.52 -12.22 5.37
C LEU A 568 -37.94 -12.35 5.95
N LYS A 569 -38.88 -12.98 5.22
CA LYS A 569 -40.23 -13.26 5.74
C LYS A 569 -40.22 -14.14 6.98
N ARG A 570 -39.27 -15.07 7.07
CA ARG A 570 -39.14 -15.98 8.23
C ARG A 570 -38.57 -15.26 9.46
N LEU A 571 -37.61 -14.34 9.25
CA LEU A 571 -37.06 -13.49 10.32
C LEU A 571 -38.09 -12.49 10.85
N GLU A 572 -38.90 -11.89 9.98
CA GLU A 572 -39.94 -10.96 10.38
C GLU A 572 -41.05 -11.65 11.20
N LYS A 573 -41.38 -12.90 10.85
CA LYS A 573 -42.28 -13.73 11.65
C LYS A 573 -41.72 -14.06 13.04
N LEU A 574 -40.43 -14.38 13.14
CA LEU A 574 -39.77 -14.66 14.43
C LEU A 574 -39.72 -13.40 15.31
N ARG A 575 -39.43 -12.24 14.72
CA ARG A 575 -39.44 -10.96 15.43
C ARG A 575 -40.82 -10.61 15.99
N MET A 576 -41.89 -10.82 15.22
CA MET A 576 -43.26 -10.62 15.71
C MET A 576 -43.66 -11.62 16.81
N GLU A 577 -43.12 -12.84 16.79
CA GLU A 577 -43.33 -13.82 17.86
C GLU A 577 -42.56 -13.44 19.15
N GLU A 578 -41.38 -12.83 19.04
CA GLU A 578 -40.62 -12.30 20.18
C GLU A 578 -41.24 -11.04 20.79
N GLU A 579 -41.71 -10.10 19.96
CA GLU A 579 -42.43 -8.90 20.43
C GLU A 579 -43.75 -9.26 21.15
N LYS A 580 -44.44 -10.34 20.70
CA LYS A 580 -45.60 -10.90 21.43
C LYS A 580 -45.22 -11.55 22.75
N ARG A 581 -44.04 -12.18 22.86
CA ARG A 581 -43.55 -12.75 24.13
C ARG A 581 -43.13 -11.68 25.13
N ALA A 582 -42.53 -10.59 24.65
CA ALA A 582 -42.12 -9.45 25.47
C ALA A 582 -43.30 -8.60 25.97
N SER A 583 -44.46 -8.65 25.30
CA SER A 583 -45.69 -7.94 25.71
C SER A 583 -46.63 -8.77 26.60
N SER A 584 -46.30 -10.04 26.85
CA SER A 584 -47.06 -10.97 27.71
C SER A 584 -46.32 -11.40 28.99
N SER A 585 -45.17 -10.78 29.27
CA SER A 585 -44.40 -10.83 30.52
C SER A 585 -44.35 -9.45 31.16
#